data_AF-A0A250XUN5-F1
#
_entry.id   AF-A0A250XUN5-F1
#
_cell.length_a   1.000
_cell.length_b   1.000
_cell.length_c   1.000
_cell.angle_alpha   90.00
_cell.angle_beta   90.00
_cell.angle_gamma   90.00
#
_symmetry.space_group_name_H-M   'P 1'
#
loop_
_entity.id
_entity.type
_entity.pdbx_description
1 polymer ?
#
loop_
_entity_poly.entity_id
_entity_poly.type
_entity_poly.pdbx_seq_one_letter_code
_entity_poly.pdbx_strand_id
1 'polypeptide(L)'
;MTPYLNTSSREVKVRICRPGQVTAIPFWFHMCLDEEVRLDTSSETSHWKQAAVVLDNPIQVQTGQELLVSVQHHKSNVSITVKQ
;
A
#
# COMPACT_ATOMS: atom_id res chain seq x y z
N MET A 1 21.80 5.98 8.42
CA MET A 1 20.40 6.44 8.23
C MET A 1 20.49 7.77 7.49
N THR A 2 20.04 7.86 6.24
CA THR A 2 20.14 9.09 5.42
C THR A 2 18.79 9.83 5.47
N PRO A 3 18.62 10.82 6.36
CA PRO A 3 17.33 11.46 6.62
C PRO A 3 16.80 12.34 5.47
N TYR A 4 17.48 12.37 4.32
CA TYR A 4 17.20 13.26 3.19
C TYR A 4 16.75 12.54 1.91
N LEU A 5 16.45 11.24 1.97
CA LEU A 5 15.87 10.54 0.82
C LEU A 5 14.41 10.96 0.66
N ASN A 6 14.20 12.15 0.07
CA ASN A 6 12.90 12.65 -0.38
C ASN A 6 12.29 11.80 -1.50
N THR A 7 13.00 10.76 -1.94
CA THR A 7 12.54 9.79 -2.90
C THR A 7 12.93 8.39 -2.43
N SER A 8 11.98 7.47 -2.41
CA SER A 8 12.26 6.05 -2.21
C SER A 8 11.40 5.22 -3.16
N SER A 9 11.91 4.05 -3.54
CA SER A 9 11.20 3.10 -4.38
C SER A 9 11.34 1.71 -3.76
N ARG A 10 10.25 0.95 -3.73
CA ARG A 10 10.22 -0.41 -3.23
C ARG A 10 9.30 -1.26 -4.07
N GLU A 11 9.68 -2.52 -4.25
CA GLU A 11 8.80 -3.54 -4.80
C GLU A 11 8.37 -4.49 -3.69
N VAL A 12 7.08 -4.84 -3.70
CA VAL A 12 6.45 -5.72 -2.72
C VAL A 12 5.74 -6.83 -3.48
N LYS A 13 6.13 -8.08 -3.24
CA LYS A 13 5.43 -9.25 -3.75
C LYS A 13 4.23 -9.55 -2.85
N VAL A 14 3.04 -9.60 -3.44
CA VAL A 14 1.79 -9.86 -2.73
C VAL A 14 1.18 -11.14 -3.28
N ARG A 15 1.09 -12.16 -2.42
CA ARG A 15 0.46 -13.43 -2.79
C ARG A 15 -1.05 -13.32 -2.74
N ILE A 16 -1.71 -13.73 -3.83
CA ILE A 16 -3.16 -13.76 -3.94
C ILE A 16 -3.71 -14.96 -3.16
N CYS A 17 -4.62 -14.67 -2.23
CA CYS A 17 -5.24 -15.68 -1.37
C CYS A 17 -6.63 -16.12 -1.86
N ARG A 18 -7.25 -15.36 -2.77
CA ARG A 18 -8.59 -15.63 -3.32
C ARG A 18 -8.64 -15.21 -4.80
N PRO A 19 -9.31 -16.00 -5.66
CA PRO A 19 -9.47 -15.61 -7.06
C PRO A 19 -10.45 -14.43 -7.17
N GLY A 20 -10.28 -13.59 -8.17
CA GLY A 20 -11.15 -12.44 -8.40
C GLY A 20 -10.52 -11.38 -9.29
N GLN A 21 -11.03 -10.16 -9.18
CA GLN A 21 -10.54 -9.02 -9.94
C GLN A 21 -10.07 -7.92 -8.99
N VAL A 22 -8.80 -7.54 -9.08
CA VAL A 22 -8.24 -6.42 -8.32
C VAL A 22 -8.60 -5.13 -9.04
N THR A 23 -9.43 -4.32 -8.42
CA THR A 23 -9.89 -3.01 -8.95
C THR A 23 -9.27 -1.84 -8.19
N ALA A 24 -8.83 -2.04 -6.95
CA ALA A 24 -8.22 -1.01 -6.14
C ALA A 24 -7.29 -1.62 -5.07
N ILE A 25 -6.41 -0.78 -4.52
CA ILE A 25 -5.53 -1.09 -3.40
C ILE A 25 -5.82 -0.07 -2.28
N PRO A 26 -6.67 -0.44 -1.29
CA PRO A 26 -6.84 0.35 -0.07
C PRO A 26 -5.54 0.43 0.72
N PHE A 27 -5.25 1.58 1.31
CA PHE A 27 -4.09 1.77 2.16
C PHE A 27 -4.39 2.75 3.30
N TRP A 28 -3.62 2.60 4.37
CA TRP A 28 -3.65 3.40 5.58
C TRP A 28 -2.26 3.37 6.23
N PHE A 29 -2.12 3.98 7.40
CA PHE A 29 -0.82 4.18 8.05
C PHE A 29 -0.84 3.69 9.49
N HIS A 30 0.29 3.15 9.91
CA HIS A 30 0.65 3.05 11.32
C HIS A 30 1.66 4.15 11.63
N MET A 31 1.30 5.06 12.53
CA MET A 31 2.20 6.12 13.00
C MET A 31 2.84 5.65 14.30
N CYS A 32 4.10 5.22 14.23
CA CYS A 32 4.85 4.80 15.42
C CYS A 32 5.43 6.03 16.13
N LEU A 33 4.99 6.26 17.36
CA LEU A 33 5.52 7.34 18.21
C LEU A 33 6.77 6.87 18.96
N ASP A 34 6.79 5.58 19.32
CA ASP A 34 7.94 4.86 19.87
C ASP A 34 7.84 3.35 19.49
N GLU A 35 8.59 2.50 20.18
CA GLU A 35 8.62 1.04 19.92
C GLU A 35 7.32 0.33 20.33
N GLU A 36 6.58 0.87 21.30
CA GLU A 36 5.39 0.27 21.92
C GLU A 36 4.09 0.96 21.45
N VAL A 37 4.14 2.27 21.19
CA VAL A 37 2.98 3.11 20.90
C VAL A 37 2.86 3.39 19.42
N ARG A 38 1.73 2.97 18.84
CA ARG A 38 1.37 3.21 17.44
C ARG A 38 -0.08 3.68 17.32
N LEU A 39 -0.30 4.64 16.44
CA LEU A 39 -1.65 5.03 16.01
C LEU A 39 -1.99 4.29 14.71
N ASP A 40 -3.10 3.56 14.70
CA ASP A 40 -3.63 2.90 13.51
C ASP A 40 -4.73 3.74 12.88
N THR A 41 -4.49 4.26 11.67
CA THR A 41 -5.49 5.10 10.99
C THR A 41 -6.66 4.31 10.41
N SER A 42 -6.64 2.98 10.48
CA SER A 42 -7.76 2.09 10.13
C SER A 42 -8.57 1.62 11.34
N SER A 43 -8.20 2.00 12.57
CA SER A 43 -8.96 1.62 13.76
C SER A 43 -10.38 2.17 13.71
N GLU A 44 -11.34 1.48 14.33
CA GLU A 44 -12.74 1.92 14.37
C GLU A 44 -12.91 3.29 15.07
N THR A 45 -12.00 3.62 16.00
CA THR A 45 -11.98 4.88 16.74
C THR A 45 -11.15 5.97 16.05
N SER A 46 -10.52 5.66 14.91
CA SER A 46 -9.75 6.63 14.13
C SER A 46 -10.68 7.68 13.53
N HIS A 47 -10.27 8.94 13.65
CA HIS A 47 -10.92 10.06 12.95
C HIS A 47 -10.33 10.28 11.55
N TRP A 48 -9.23 9.61 11.19
CA TRP A 48 -8.69 9.63 9.83
C TRP A 48 -9.45 8.66 8.94
N LYS A 49 -9.81 9.12 7.75
CA LYS A 49 -10.33 8.27 6.68
C LYS A 49 -9.18 7.60 5.93
N GLN A 50 -9.47 6.43 5.35
CA GLN A 50 -8.52 5.69 4.52
C GLN A 50 -8.63 6.14 3.06
N ALA A 51 -7.65 5.72 2.26
CA ALA A 51 -7.62 5.98 0.83
C ALA A 51 -7.46 4.67 0.06
N ALA A 52 -7.74 4.72 -1.25
CA ALA A 52 -7.48 3.60 -2.14
C ALA A 52 -6.91 4.11 -3.46
N VAL A 53 -5.90 3.41 -3.97
CA VAL A 53 -5.48 3.59 -5.37
C VAL A 53 -6.42 2.75 -6.22
N VAL A 54 -7.23 3.40 -7.05
CA VAL A 54 -8.12 2.74 -8.01
C VAL A 54 -7.30 2.44 -9.27
N LEU A 55 -7.37 1.20 -9.76
CA LEU A 55 -6.69 0.80 -10.98
C LEU A 55 -7.55 1.15 -12.18
N ASP A 56 -6.98 1.87 -13.14
CA ASP A 56 -7.67 2.18 -14.41
C ASP A 56 -8.07 0.91 -15.16
N ASN A 57 -7.21 -0.12 -15.10
CA ASN A 57 -7.43 -1.42 -15.70
C ASN A 57 -7.42 -2.49 -14.61
N PRO A 58 -8.59 -3.05 -14.25
CA PRO A 58 -8.67 -4.12 -13.26
C PRO A 58 -7.93 -5.39 -13.67
N ILE A 59 -7.30 -6.08 -12.71
CA ILE A 59 -6.43 -7.24 -12.97
C ILE A 59 -7.13 -8.52 -12.50
N GLN A 60 -7.30 -9.49 -13.39
CA GLN A 60 -7.80 -10.82 -13.03
C GLN A 60 -6.72 -11.62 -12.31
N VAL A 61 -7.07 -12.22 -11.17
CA VAL A 61 -6.14 -12.97 -10.33
C VAL A 61 -6.68 -14.32 -9.90
N GLN A 62 -5.77 -15.26 -9.66
CA GLN A 62 -6.04 -16.59 -9.16
C GLN A 62 -5.26 -16.84 -7.86
N THR A 63 -5.80 -17.69 -6.99
CA THR A 63 -5.12 -18.09 -5.76
C THR A 63 -3.73 -18.66 -6.06
N GLY A 64 -2.74 -18.20 -5.30
CA GLY A 64 -1.35 -18.65 -5.44
C GLY A 64 -0.52 -17.81 -6.41
N GLN A 65 -1.13 -16.98 -7.26
CA GLN A 65 -0.39 -15.98 -8.04
C GLN A 65 0.28 -14.95 -7.12
N GLU A 66 1.36 -14.36 -7.58
CA GLU A 66 2.01 -13.22 -6.94
C GLU A 66 1.86 -11.98 -7.83
N LEU A 67 1.38 -10.88 -7.23
CA LEU A 67 1.43 -9.56 -7.85
C LEU A 67 2.65 -8.81 -7.36
N LEU A 68 3.34 -8.12 -8.27
CA LEU A 68 4.43 -7.21 -7.91
C LEU A 68 3.88 -5.79 -7.81
N VAL A 69 3.81 -5.28 -6.58
CA VAL A 69 3.38 -3.90 -6.30
C VAL A 69 4.61 -3.01 -6.19
N SER A 70 4.71 -2.01 -7.07
CA SER A 70 5.76 -0.99 -7.02
C SER A 70 5.23 0.24 -6.31
N VAL A 71 5.89 0.60 -5.20
CA VAL A 71 5.58 1.78 -4.40
C VAL A 71 6.72 2.77 -4.56
N GLN A 72 6.38 3.96 -5.02
CA GLN A 72 7.30 5.08 -5.13
C GLN A 72 6.81 6.21 -4.24
N HIS A 73 7.72 6.78 -3.47
CA HIS A 73 7.47 7.94 -2.65
C HIS A 73 8.30 9.10 -3.17
N HIS A 74 7.69 10.28 -3.32
CA HIS A 74 8.40 11.53 -3.55
C HIS A 74 7.76 12.67 -2.75
N LYS A 75 8.47 13.15 -1.73
CA LYS A 75 8.06 14.19 -0.77
C LYS A 75 6.78 13.89 0.01
N SER A 76 5.62 14.18 -0.56
CA SER A 76 4.30 13.91 0.04
C SER A 76 3.40 13.13 -0.91
N ASN A 77 3.96 12.67 -2.03
CA ASN A 77 3.26 11.86 -3.02
C ASN A 77 3.69 10.40 -2.84
N VAL A 78 2.70 9.52 -2.85
CA VAL A 78 2.91 8.07 -2.92
C VAL A 78 2.23 7.58 -4.19
N SER A 79 3.00 6.92 -5.04
CA SER A 79 2.49 6.21 -6.22
C SER A 79 2.54 4.72 -5.94
N ILE A 80 1.42 4.04 -6.16
CA ILE A 80 1.30 2.59 -6.03
C ILE A 80 0.85 2.07 -7.38
N THR A 81 1.65 1.21 -7.98
CA THR A 81 1.35 0.60 -9.28
C THR A 81 1.51 -0.91 -9.19
N VAL A 82 0.74 -1.64 -9.98
CA VAL A 82 0.87 -3.10 -10.10
C VAL A 82 1.54 -3.42 -11.42
N LYS A 83 2.63 -4.18 -11.38
CA LYS A 83 3.29 -4.73 -12.57
C LYS A 83 2.78 -6.15 -12.80
N GLN A 84 2.43 -6.46 -14.05
CA GLN A 84 2.16 -7.83 -14.51
C GLN A 84 3.46 -8.49 -14.98
#